data_AF-A0A2T3Z0C1-F1
#
_entry.id   AF-A0A2T3Z0C1-F1
#
_cell.length_a   1.000
_cell.length_b   1.000
_cell.length_c   1.000
_cell.angle_alpha   90.00
_cell.angle_beta   90.00
_cell.angle_gamma   90.00
#
_symmetry.space_group_name_H-M   'P 1'
#
loop_
_entity.id
_entity.type
_entity.pdbx_description
1 polymer ?
#
loop_
_entity_poly.entity_id
_entity_poly.type
_entity_poly.pdbx_seq_one_letter_code
_entity_poly.pdbx_strand_id
1 'polypeptide(L)'
;RVLWVTGPPGAGKTMLMRATAQGLLEEAKTMSSIDKFNLAYLFCDGRHQPHGYVTQAIKSLIWQILKSQPSLVEHMEEKFRSTGRDTFNDLSDFYAMSTVLYEMIDDSHRDGTKFGLTYVIVDAIDE
;
A
#
# COMPACT_ATOMS: atom_id res chain seq x y z
N ARG A 1 -7.59 -10.06 -5.96
CA ARG A 1 -8.33 -9.76 -7.21
C ARG A 1 -7.81 -8.44 -7.74
N VAL A 2 -7.69 -8.26 -9.05
CA VAL A 2 -7.18 -7.02 -9.67
C VAL A 2 -8.25 -6.46 -10.61
N LEU A 3 -8.52 -5.16 -10.51
CA LEU A 3 -9.35 -4.43 -11.45
C LEU A 3 -8.47 -3.45 -12.21
N TRP A 4 -8.40 -3.58 -13.53
CA TRP A 4 -7.58 -2.72 -14.38
C TRP A 4 -8.47 -1.70 -15.09
N VAL A 5 -8.12 -0.41 -14.96
CA VAL A 5 -8.84 0.68 -15.63
C VAL A 5 -7.93 1.27 -16.69
N THR A 6 -8.37 1.18 -17.94
CA THR A 6 -7.59 1.62 -19.11
C THR A 6 -8.39 2.62 -19.95
N GLY A 7 -7.67 3.40 -20.75
CA GLY A 7 -8.26 4.42 -21.60
C GLY A 7 -7.21 5.40 -22.12
N PRO A 8 -7.54 6.17 -23.17
CA PRO A 8 -6.60 7.10 -23.79
C PRO A 8 -6.15 8.21 -22.82
N PRO A 9 -5.04 8.92 -23.11
CA PRO A 9 -4.67 10.15 -22.41
C PRO A 9 -5.85 11.12 -22.38
N GLY A 10 -6.09 11.77 -21.23
CA GLY A 10 -7.22 12.69 -21.07
C GLY A 10 -8.59 12.04 -20.81
N ALA A 11 -8.71 10.70 -20.79
CA ALA A 11 -9.97 10.02 -20.52
C ALA A 11 -10.48 10.13 -19.06
N GLY A 12 -9.78 10.86 -18.19
CA GLY A 12 -10.19 11.06 -16.80
C GLY A 12 -9.88 9.91 -15.83
N LYS A 13 -9.01 8.95 -16.20
CA LYS A 13 -8.63 7.79 -15.36
C LYS A 13 -8.20 8.17 -13.94
N THR A 14 -7.26 9.11 -13.82
CA THR A 14 -6.78 9.63 -12.54
C THR A 14 -7.90 10.28 -11.73
N MET A 15 -8.80 11.03 -12.37
CA MET A 15 -9.94 11.65 -11.68
C MET A 15 -10.91 10.59 -11.17
N LEU A 16 -11.17 9.54 -11.96
CA LEU A 16 -11.97 8.40 -11.54
C LEU A 16 -11.34 7.70 -10.33
N MET A 17 -10.04 7.38 -10.39
CA MET A 17 -9.33 6.73 -9.28
C MET A 17 -9.35 7.55 -7.99
N ARG A 18 -9.15 8.88 -8.10
CA ARG A 18 -9.24 9.80 -6.95
C ARG A 18 -10.65 9.85 -6.38
N ALA A 19 -11.67 9.96 -7.22
CA ALA A 19 -13.06 9.96 -6.79
C ALA A 19 -13.46 8.63 -6.12
N THR A 20 -13.00 7.49 -6.66
CA THR A 20 -13.20 6.18 -6.06
C THR A 20 -12.52 6.07 -4.69
N ALA A 21 -11.25 6.48 -4.58
CA ALA A 21 -10.54 6.47 -3.31
C ALA A 21 -11.24 7.33 -2.26
N GLN A 22 -11.70 8.52 -2.65
CA GLN A 22 -12.46 9.40 -1.76
C GLN A 22 -13.79 8.77 -1.33
N GLY A 23 -14.54 8.17 -2.26
CA GLY A 23 -15.80 7.49 -1.96
C GLY A 23 -15.61 6.33 -0.97
N LEU A 24 -14.61 5.48 -1.20
CA LEU A 24 -14.29 4.36 -0.31
C LEU A 24 -13.83 4.84 1.07
N LEU A 25 -13.12 5.97 1.15
CA LEU A 25 -12.72 6.55 2.42
C LEU A 25 -13.92 7.03 3.25
N GLU A 26 -14.92 7.65 2.62
CA GLU A 26 -16.15 8.07 3.31
C GLU A 26 -17.01 6.86 3.70
N GLU A 27 -17.08 5.83 2.86
CA GLU A 27 -17.77 4.57 3.18
C GLU A 27 -17.12 3.87 4.38
N ALA A 28 -15.80 3.75 4.40
CA ALA A 28 -15.05 3.12 5.50
C ALA A 28 -15.24 3.82 6.87
N LYS A 29 -15.60 5.11 6.89
CA LYS A 29 -15.90 5.85 8.13
C LYS A 29 -17.28 5.53 8.70
N THR A 30 -18.22 5.13 7.85
CA THR A 30 -19.62 4.90 8.24
C THR A 30 -19.94 3.41 8.45
N MET A 31 -19.06 2.52 7.99
CA MET A 31 -19.18 1.08 8.17
C MET A 31 -19.07 0.60 9.62
N SER A 32 -19.87 -0.40 9.94
CA SER A 32 -19.75 -1.16 11.19
C SER A 32 -18.46 -1.99 11.19
N SER A 33 -17.97 -2.34 12.38
CA SER A 33 -16.71 -3.08 12.56
C SER A 33 -16.68 -4.46 11.89
N ILE A 34 -17.84 -5.05 11.59
CA ILE A 34 -17.98 -6.41 11.06
C ILE A 34 -17.74 -6.45 9.54
N ASP A 35 -18.14 -5.39 8.82
CA ASP A 35 -18.02 -5.28 7.36
C ASP A 35 -16.88 -4.37 6.92
N LYS A 36 -16.03 -3.97 7.87
CA LYS A 36 -15.02 -2.94 7.64
C LYS A 36 -13.90 -3.44 6.73
N PHE A 37 -13.54 -2.62 5.75
CA PHE A 37 -12.35 -2.81 4.93
C PHE A 37 -11.32 -1.72 5.22
N ASN A 38 -10.07 -1.99 4.85
CA ASN A 38 -8.97 -1.04 4.85
C ASN A 38 -8.74 -0.48 3.46
N LEU A 39 -8.19 0.73 3.38
CA LEU A 39 -7.88 1.39 2.12
C LEU A 39 -6.44 1.88 2.16
N ALA A 40 -5.67 1.51 1.14
CA ALA A 40 -4.37 2.11 0.83
C ALA A 40 -4.41 2.64 -0.60
N TYR A 41 -3.76 3.78 -0.84
CA TYR A 41 -3.73 4.38 -2.17
C TYR A 41 -2.38 5.01 -2.49
N LEU A 42 -2.03 4.98 -3.77
CA LEU A 42 -0.85 5.61 -4.33
C LEU A 42 -1.25 6.30 -5.64
N PHE A 43 -1.01 7.60 -5.71
CA PHE A 43 -1.18 8.38 -6.93
C PHE A 43 0.20 8.79 -7.42
N CYS A 44 0.65 8.15 -8.49
CA CYS A 44 1.90 8.55 -9.13
C CYS A 44 1.72 9.88 -9.86
N ASP A 45 2.68 10.79 -9.71
CA ASP A 45 2.79 11.98 -10.54
C ASP A 45 3.94 11.72 -11.51
N GLY A 46 3.65 11.61 -12.80
CA GLY A 46 4.66 11.39 -13.85
C GLY A 46 5.63 12.59 -14.00
N ARG A 47 5.39 13.70 -13.31
CA ARG A 47 6.26 14.87 -13.36
C ARG A 47 7.38 14.72 -12.32
N HIS A 48 8.54 14.27 -12.80
CA HIS A 48 9.80 14.18 -12.05
C HIS A 48 9.72 13.25 -10.84
N GLN A 49 9.77 11.94 -11.08
CA GLN A 49 10.06 10.97 -10.03
C GLN A 49 11.58 10.90 -9.82
N PRO A 50 12.13 11.48 -8.74
CA PRO A 50 13.56 11.33 -8.45
C PRO A 50 13.92 9.87 -8.20
N HIS A 51 15.20 9.54 -8.36
CA HIS A 51 15.74 8.25 -7.94
C HIS A 51 15.29 7.96 -6.49
N GLY A 52 14.57 6.86 -6.29
CA GLY A 52 14.03 6.44 -4.98
C GLY A 52 12.53 6.63 -4.80
N TYR A 53 11.84 7.18 -5.79
CA TYR A 53 10.37 7.30 -5.78
C TYR A 53 9.68 5.94 -5.52
N VAL A 54 10.15 4.87 -6.16
CA VAL A 54 9.56 3.52 -6.00
C VAL A 54 9.70 3.01 -4.56
N THR A 55 10.85 3.22 -3.92
CA THR A 55 11.06 2.86 -2.50
C THR A 55 10.15 3.70 -1.58
N GLN A 56 9.96 4.99 -1.87
CA GLN A 56 9.06 5.83 -1.10
C GLN A 56 7.59 5.44 -1.29
N ALA A 57 7.20 5.09 -2.52
CA ALA A 57 5.86 4.63 -2.86
C ALA A 57 5.49 3.36 -2.07
N ILE A 58 6.37 2.37 -2.05
CA ILE A 58 6.10 1.14 -1.31
C ILE A 58 6.10 1.37 0.21
N LYS A 59 6.99 2.22 0.73
CA LYS A 59 6.98 2.62 2.15
C LYS A 59 5.70 3.36 2.53
N SER A 60 5.16 4.19 1.64
CA SER A 60 3.87 4.86 1.83
C SER A 60 2.73 3.85 1.93
N LEU A 61 2.70 2.84 1.04
CA LEU A 61 1.70 1.77 1.11
C LEU A 61 1.81 0.96 2.42
N ILE A 62 3.03 0.56 2.81
CA ILE A 62 3.27 -0.14 4.08
C ILE A 62 2.79 0.69 5.27
N TRP A 63 3.12 1.98 5.29
CA TRP A 63 2.69 2.87 6.37
C TRP A 63 1.16 3.00 6.46
N GLN A 64 0.47 3.13 5.33
CA GLN A 64 -1.00 3.18 5.29
C GLN A 64 -1.61 1.87 5.82
N ILE A 65 -1.04 0.72 5.41
CA ILE A 65 -1.45 -0.60 5.89
C ILE A 65 -1.26 -0.71 7.40
N LEU A 66 -0.08 -0.39 7.92
CA LEU A 66 0.21 -0.44 9.36
C LEU A 66 -0.69 0.47 10.19
N LYS A 67 -1.04 1.64 9.67
CA LYS A 67 -1.97 2.55 10.33
C LYS A 67 -3.37 1.95 10.46
N SER A 68 -3.80 1.18 9.45
CA SER A 68 -5.10 0.50 9.43
C SER A 68 -5.10 -0.83 10.18
N GLN A 69 -3.95 -1.51 10.23
CA GLN A 69 -3.77 -2.86 10.75
C GLN A 69 -2.48 -2.93 11.60
N PRO A 70 -2.49 -2.38 12.83
CA PRO A 70 -1.27 -2.25 13.64
C PRO A 70 -0.60 -3.59 14.01
N SER A 71 -1.35 -4.69 14.01
CA SER A 71 -0.83 -6.03 14.29
C SER A 71 0.25 -6.47 13.28
N LEU A 72 0.26 -5.90 12.07
CA LEU A 72 1.25 -6.21 11.03
C LEU A 72 2.62 -5.56 11.30
N VAL A 73 2.77 -4.74 12.35
CA VAL A 73 4.05 -4.10 12.70
C VAL A 73 5.15 -5.11 12.97
N GLU A 74 4.79 -6.32 13.43
CA GLU A 74 5.75 -7.39 13.73
C GLU A 74 6.59 -7.79 12.50
N HIS A 75 6.02 -7.76 11.29
CA HIS A 75 6.78 -8.02 10.05
C HIS A 75 7.88 -6.98 9.82
N MET A 76 7.60 -5.72 10.15
CA MET A 76 8.60 -4.66 10.05
C MET A 76 9.69 -4.82 11.11
N GLU A 77 9.31 -5.13 12.36
CA GLU A 77 10.25 -5.37 13.45
C GLU A 77 11.16 -6.57 13.20
N GLU A 78 10.62 -7.66 12.67
CA GLU A 78 11.39 -8.84 12.28
C GLU A 78 12.37 -8.53 11.14
N LYS A 79 11.96 -7.68 10.18
CA LYS A 79 12.88 -7.25 9.12
C LYS A 79 14.05 -6.44 9.68
N PHE A 80 13.79 -5.53 10.61
CA PHE A 80 14.86 -4.78 11.28
C PHE A 80 15.77 -5.72 12.09
N ARG A 81 15.18 -6.65 12.84
CA ARG A 81 15.92 -7.64 13.65
C ARG A 81 16.81 -8.56 12.79
N SER A 82 16.29 -9.07 11.68
CA SER A 82 17.02 -9.98 10.78
C SER A 82 18.13 -9.31 9.99
N THR A 83 17.97 -8.03 9.66
CA THR A 83 18.96 -7.25 8.90
C THR A 83 19.94 -6.48 9.77
N GLY A 84 19.62 -6.27 11.06
CA GLY A 84 20.40 -5.43 11.98
C GLY A 84 20.41 -3.95 11.57
N ARG A 85 19.47 -3.53 10.71
CA ARG A 85 19.37 -2.15 10.23
C ARG A 85 18.38 -1.36 11.08
N ASP A 86 18.56 -0.04 11.11
CA ASP A 86 17.63 0.89 11.76
C ASP A 86 16.77 1.66 10.74
N THR A 87 17.19 1.71 9.47
CA THR A 87 16.48 2.44 8.41
C THR A 87 16.59 1.73 7.06
N PHE A 88 15.55 1.94 6.25
CA PHE A 88 15.47 1.51 4.85
C PHE A 88 15.22 2.74 3.96
N ASN A 89 16.27 3.49 3.64
CA ASN A 89 16.20 4.75 2.88
C ASN A 89 16.99 4.72 1.56
N ASP A 90 17.66 3.61 1.25
CA ASP A 90 18.48 3.49 0.05
C ASP A 90 17.65 3.05 -1.16
N LEU A 91 18.17 3.32 -2.36
CA LEU A 91 17.54 2.88 -3.62
C LEU A 91 17.40 1.34 -3.67
N SER A 92 18.38 0.62 -3.12
CA SER A 92 18.38 -0.84 -3.04
C SER A 92 17.32 -1.41 -2.10
N ASP A 93 16.72 -0.59 -1.24
CA ASP A 93 15.77 -1.05 -0.22
C ASP A 93 14.39 -1.35 -0.77
N PHE A 94 14.13 -1.01 -2.04
CA PHE A 94 12.91 -1.39 -2.74
C PHE A 94 12.62 -2.89 -2.59
N TYR A 95 13.62 -3.76 -2.77
CA TYR A 95 13.45 -5.20 -2.63
C TYR A 95 13.13 -5.60 -1.19
N ALA A 96 13.85 -5.05 -0.21
CA ALA A 96 13.62 -5.34 1.19
C ALA A 96 12.19 -4.94 1.63
N MET A 97 11.73 -3.77 1.20
CA MET A 97 10.37 -3.28 1.48
C MET A 97 9.31 -4.06 0.71
N SER A 98 9.60 -4.51 -0.51
CA SER A 98 8.70 -5.39 -1.27
C SER A 98 8.51 -6.73 -0.57
N THR A 99 9.57 -7.30 -0.02
CA THR A 99 9.49 -8.51 0.79
C THR A 99 8.64 -8.30 2.03
N VAL A 100 8.83 -7.19 2.76
CA VAL A 100 8.00 -6.89 3.95
C VAL A 100 6.53 -6.74 3.59
N LEU A 101 6.21 -6.00 2.52
CA LEU A 101 4.83 -5.86 2.07
C LEU A 101 4.22 -7.21 1.67
N TYR A 102 4.99 -8.07 1.00
CA TYR A 102 4.56 -9.42 0.66
C TYR A 102 4.28 -10.24 1.92
N GLU A 103 5.19 -10.25 2.89
CA GLU A 103 5.04 -10.98 4.17
C GLU A 103 3.82 -10.50 4.96
N MET A 104 3.50 -9.20 4.94
CA MET A 104 2.28 -8.65 5.54
C MET A 104 1.00 -9.15 4.85
N ILE A 105 1.01 -9.27 3.52
CA ILE A 105 -0.16 -9.71 2.73
C ILE A 105 -0.35 -11.22 2.83
N ASP A 106 0.75 -11.97 2.81
CA ASP A 106 0.81 -13.43 2.88
C ASP A 106 0.82 -13.94 4.33
N ASP A 107 0.34 -13.14 5.29
CA ASP A 107 0.26 -13.43 6.74
C ASP A 107 -0.75 -14.56 7.04
N SER A 108 -0.51 -15.71 6.43
CA SER A 108 -1.26 -16.95 6.49
C SER A 108 -0.59 -17.97 7.43
N HIS A 109 0.60 -17.65 7.93
CA HIS A 109 1.48 -18.54 8.67
C HIS A 109 1.62 -18.19 10.17
N ARG A 110 1.10 -17.04 10.62
CA ARG A 110 1.18 -16.63 12.03
C ARG A 110 -0.14 -16.87 12.75
N ASP A 111 -0.04 -17.49 13.93
CA ASP A 111 -1.21 -17.82 14.74
C ASP A 111 -1.89 -16.54 15.25
N GLY A 112 -3.07 -16.24 14.71
CA GLY A 112 -3.95 -15.18 15.21
C GLY A 112 -3.89 -13.81 14.51
N THR A 113 -2.91 -13.55 13.65
CA THR A 113 -2.87 -12.32 12.82
C THR A 113 -3.28 -12.67 11.40
N LYS A 114 -4.22 -11.91 10.84
CA LYS A 114 -4.68 -12.11 9.46
C LYS A 114 -4.77 -10.76 8.79
N PHE A 115 -4.18 -10.67 7.60
CA PHE A 115 -4.38 -9.52 6.73
C PHE A 115 -5.87 -9.32 6.45
N GLY A 116 -6.41 -8.19 6.91
CA GLY A 116 -7.79 -7.80 6.74
C GLY A 116 -8.11 -7.43 5.29
N LEU A 117 -9.40 -7.44 4.94
CA LEU A 117 -9.85 -7.01 3.62
C LEU A 117 -9.34 -5.60 3.32
N THR A 118 -8.46 -5.47 2.35
CA THR A 118 -7.79 -4.21 2.01
C THR A 118 -7.94 -3.93 0.53
N TYR A 119 -8.51 -2.78 0.19
CA TYR A 119 -8.48 -2.25 -1.16
C TYR A 119 -7.22 -1.42 -1.35
N VAL A 120 -6.51 -1.68 -2.46
CA VAL A 120 -5.33 -0.92 -2.85
C VAL A 120 -5.62 -0.25 -4.19
N ILE A 121 -5.51 1.08 -4.24
CA ILE A 121 -5.65 1.86 -5.46
C ILE A 121 -4.28 2.37 -5.87
N VAL A 122 -3.86 2.04 -7.09
CA VAL A 122 -2.62 2.55 -7.67
C VAL A 122 -2.96 3.20 -9.00
N ASP A 123 -2.64 4.49 -9.14
CA ASP A 123 -2.83 5.26 -10.37
C ASP A 123 -1.48 5.65 -10.99
N ALA A 124 -1.45 5.74 -12.32
CA ALA A 124 -0.30 6.19 -13.10
C ALA A 124 0.99 5.36 -12.88
N ILE A 125 0.87 4.03 -12.76
CA ILE A 125 2.04 3.13 -12.60
C ILE A 125 2.93 3.06 -13.86
N ASP A 126 2.36 3.41 -15.02
CA ASP A 126 3.02 3.37 -16.33
C ASP A 126 3.54 4.74 -16.81
N GLU A 127 3.32 5.81 -16.03
CA GLU A 127 3.78 7.19 -16.37
C GLU A 127 5.16 7.53 -15.81
#